data_AF-A0A939JLJ9-F1
#
_entry.id   AF-A0A939JLJ9-F1
#
_cell.length_a   1.000
_cell.length_b   1.000
_cell.length_c   1.000
_cell.angle_alpha   90.00
_cell.angle_beta   90.00
_cell.angle_gamma   90.00
#
_symmetry.space_group_name_H-M   'P 1'
#
loop_
_entity.id
_entity.type
_entity.pdbx_description
1 polymer ?
#
loop_
_entity_poly.entity_id
_entity_poly.type
_entity_poly.pdbx_seq_one_letter_code
_entity_poly.pdbx_strand_id
1 'polypeptide(L)'
;MAKREEILDTALEVIARDGYSRATVRELANSVGLSQAGLLHYFGTKEQLFVEILRRRDERDQRAYGEAVGAAGTAADIAGAFVRLVRHNAQVPGFVQLFTRFSSEASEEQHPAHAFFRDRYAV
;
A
#
# COMPACT_ATOMS: atom_id res chain seq x y z
N MET A 1 -4.14 12.12 13.60
CA MET A 1 -3.78 11.81 12.19
C MET A 1 -2.32 11.38 12.07
N ALA A 2 -1.34 12.16 12.57
CA ALA A 2 0.09 11.83 12.49
C ALA A 2 0.47 10.38 12.88
N LYS A 3 -0.03 9.86 14.01
CA LYS A 3 0.31 8.49 14.44
C LYS A 3 -0.21 7.41 13.49
N ARG A 4 -1.38 7.62 12.88
CA ARG A 4 -1.96 6.66 11.93
C ARG A 4 -1.12 6.60 10.66
N GLU A 5 -0.70 7.76 10.16
CA GLU A 5 0.18 7.86 8.99
C GLU A 5 1.56 7.24 9.27
N GLU A 6 2.16 7.52 10.43
CA GLU A 6 3.42 6.92 10.87
C GLU A 6 3.35 5.38 10.91
N ILE A 7 2.23 4.83 11.39
CA ILE A 7 2.01 3.38 11.39
C ILE A 7 1.96 2.84 9.96
N LEU A 8 1.24 3.52 9.06
CA LEU A 8 1.11 3.08 7.67
C LEU A 8 2.46 3.16 6.94
N ASP A 9 3.23 4.23 7.14
CA ASP A 9 4.55 4.40 6.53
C ASP A 9 5.53 3.31 7.02
N THR A 10 5.53 3.02 8.31
CA THR A 10 6.34 1.92 8.86
C THR A 10 5.89 0.56 8.31
N ALA A 11 4.58 0.33 8.20
CA ALA A 11 4.04 -0.91 7.65
C ALA A 11 4.41 -1.10 6.17
N LEU A 12 4.46 0.00 5.39
CA LEU A 12 4.94 -0.04 4.02
C LEU A 12 6.40 -0.52 3.95
N GLU A 13 7.26 -0.02 4.82
CA GLU A 13 8.67 -0.43 4.88
C GLU A 13 8.82 -1.91 5.27
N VAL A 14 8.03 -2.39 6.23
CA VAL A 14 8.05 -3.80 6.64
C VAL A 14 7.60 -4.71 5.50
N ILE A 15 6.49 -4.40 4.82
CA ILE A 15 6.03 -5.20 3.68
C ILE A 15 7.04 -5.14 2.54
N ALA A 16 7.69 -3.98 2.36
CA ALA A 16 8.67 -3.83 1.31
C ALA A 16 9.92 -4.69 1.51
N ARG A 17 10.39 -4.76 2.76
CA ARG A 17 11.59 -5.51 3.15
C ARG A 17 11.32 -7.00 3.32
N ASP A 18 10.26 -7.36 4.03
CA ASP A 18 10.06 -8.71 4.56
C ASP A 18 9.02 -9.52 3.77
N GLY A 19 8.29 -8.84 2.88
CA GLY A 19 7.20 -9.43 2.10
C GLY A 19 5.88 -9.49 2.87
N TYR A 20 4.76 -9.63 2.14
CA TYR A 20 3.42 -9.69 2.74
C TYR A 20 3.24 -10.87 3.69
N SER A 21 3.83 -12.03 3.39
CA SER A 21 3.72 -13.22 4.23
C SER A 21 4.29 -13.04 5.64
N ARG A 22 5.23 -12.10 5.83
CA ARG A 22 5.81 -11.74 7.14
C ARG A 22 5.32 -10.41 7.69
N ALA A 23 4.27 -9.83 7.11
CA ALA A 23 3.68 -8.61 7.61
C ALA A 23 2.49 -8.91 8.52
N THR A 24 2.63 -9.81 9.50
CA THR A 24 1.50 -10.13 10.39
C THR A 24 1.13 -8.93 11.27
N VAL A 25 -0.12 -8.87 11.78
CA VAL A 25 -0.54 -7.82 12.74
C VAL A 25 0.42 -7.71 13.91
N ARG A 26 0.98 -8.84 14.36
CA ARG A 26 1.99 -8.90 15.42
C ARG A 26 3.30 -8.22 15.01
N GLU A 27 3.85 -8.55 13.84
CA GLU A 27 5.10 -7.96 13.36
C GLU A 27 4.94 -6.46 13.09
N LEU A 28 3.82 -6.08 12.48
CA LEU A 28 3.48 -4.68 12.27
C LEU A 28 3.36 -3.93 13.59
N ALA A 29 2.64 -4.47 14.58
CA ALA A 29 2.49 -3.85 15.89
C ALA A 29 3.84 -3.68 16.59
N ASN A 30 4.69 -4.71 16.55
CA ASN A 30 6.05 -4.65 17.09
C ASN A 30 6.89 -3.56 16.41
N SER A 31 6.79 -3.42 15.08
CA SER A 31 7.56 -2.43 14.31
C SER A 31 7.23 -0.98 14.67
N VAL A 32 6.01 -0.73 15.17
CA VAL A 32 5.53 0.61 15.57
C VAL A 32 5.43 0.79 17.08
N GLY A 33 5.93 -0.17 17.87
CA GLY A 33 5.92 -0.12 19.34
C GLY A 33 4.54 -0.22 19.98
N LEU A 34 3.59 -0.92 19.34
CA LEU A 34 2.23 -1.12 19.83
C LEU A 34 1.95 -2.59 20.17
N SER A 35 0.91 -2.82 20.98
CA SER A 35 0.31 -4.15 21.10
C SER A 35 -0.57 -4.45 19.87
N GLN A 36 -0.87 -5.72 19.59
CA GLN A 36 -1.79 -6.08 18.50
C GLN A 36 -3.17 -5.44 18.67
N ALA A 37 -3.70 -5.45 19.89
CA ALA A 37 -4.97 -4.80 20.21
C ALA A 37 -4.88 -3.27 20.02
N GLY A 38 -3.77 -2.66 20.44
CA GLY A 38 -3.52 -1.24 20.24
C GLY A 38 -3.43 -0.87 18.76
N LEU A 39 -2.76 -1.68 17.94
CA LEU A 39 -2.71 -1.49 16.50
C LEU A 39 -4.10 -1.61 15.87
N LEU A 40 -4.83 -2.69 16.17
CA LEU A 40 -6.18 -2.90 15.64
C LEU A 40 -7.18 -1.84 16.12
N HIS A 41 -6.96 -1.20 17.27
CA HIS A 41 -7.78 -0.07 17.70
C HIS A 41 -7.75 1.10 16.70
N TYR A 42 -6.64 1.31 15.98
CA TYR A 42 -6.53 2.37 14.96
C TYR A 42 -7.22 2.03 13.63
N PHE A 43 -7.37 0.74 13.31
CA PHE A 43 -7.76 0.29 11.96
C PHE A 43 -8.98 -0.63 11.93
N GLY A 44 -9.48 -1.08 13.09
CA GLY A 44 -10.58 -2.02 13.22
C GLY A 44 -10.13 -3.47 13.05
N THR A 45 -9.96 -3.91 11.81
CA THR A 45 -9.60 -5.29 11.48
C THR A 45 -8.23 -5.38 10.79
N LYS A 46 -7.69 -6.59 10.73
CA LYS A 46 -6.46 -6.87 9.96
C LYS A 46 -6.66 -6.50 8.49
N GLU A 47 -7.78 -6.92 7.91
CA GLU A 47 -8.12 -6.69 6.51
C GLU A 47 -8.22 -5.19 6.23
N GLN A 48 -8.87 -4.43 7.11
CA GLN A 48 -8.96 -2.98 6.98
C GLN A 48 -7.58 -2.32 7.11
N LEU A 49 -6.73 -2.75 8.06
CA LEU A 49 -5.35 -2.28 8.14
C LEU A 49 -4.61 -2.47 6.80
N PHE A 50 -4.73 -3.63 6.16
CA PHE A 50 -4.09 -3.86 4.86
C PHE A 50 -4.69 -3.02 3.72
N VAL A 51 -6.00 -2.78 3.73
CA VAL A 51 -6.63 -1.85 2.78
C VAL A 51 -6.06 -0.44 2.94
N GLU A 52 -5.88 0.02 4.17
CA GLU A 52 -5.30 1.33 4.45
C GLU A 52 -3.82 1.42 4.05
N ILE A 53 -3.07 0.33 4.21
CA ILE A 53 -1.70 0.24 3.72
C ILE A 53 -1.65 0.32 2.19
N LEU A 54 -2.56 -0.38 1.49
CA LEU A 54 -2.66 -0.29 0.03
C LEU A 54 -3.02 1.13 -0.43
N ARG A 55 -3.94 1.80 0.26
CA ARG A 55 -4.28 3.20 -0.03
C ARG A 55 -3.10 4.13 0.18
N ARG A 56 -2.36 3.97 1.29
CA ARG A 56 -1.16 4.77 1.57
C ARG A 56 -0.08 4.58 0.50
N ARG A 57 0.10 3.34 0.01
CA ARG A 57 0.99 3.06 -1.11
C ARG A 57 0.55 3.80 -2.36
N ASP A 58 -0.73 3.72 -2.72
CA ASP A 58 -1.27 4.40 -3.90
C ASP A 58 -1.06 5.91 -3.84
N GLU A 59 -1.31 6.54 -2.69
CA GLU A 59 -1.05 7.96 -2.48
C GLU A 59 0.43 8.31 -2.67
N ARG A 60 1.34 7.47 -2.17
CA ARG A 60 2.79 7.66 -2.33
C ARG A 60 3.21 7.53 -3.79
N ASP A 61 2.72 6.50 -4.49
CA ASP A 61 3.01 6.24 -5.89
C ASP A 61 2.45 7.36 -6.79
N GLN A 62 1.23 7.84 -6.51
CA GLN A 62 0.61 8.95 -7.23
C GLN A 62 1.39 10.26 -7.04
N ARG A 63 1.81 10.57 -5.81
CA ARG A 63 2.66 11.76 -5.55
C ARG A 63 3.99 11.67 -6.29
N ALA A 64 4.69 10.55 -6.16
CA ALA A 64 5.98 10.33 -6.83
C ALA A 64 5.85 10.41 -8.37
N TYR A 65 4.78 9.84 -8.93
CA TYR A 65 4.50 9.94 -10.35
C TYR A 65 4.16 11.37 -10.78
N GLY A 66 3.30 12.06 -10.02
CA GLY A 66 2.93 13.45 -10.28
C GLY A 66 4.12 14.40 -10.26
N GLU A 67 5.03 14.25 -9.28
CA GLU A 67 6.29 15.00 -9.22
C GLU A 67 7.18 14.71 -10.42
N ALA A 68 7.33 13.44 -10.79
CA ALA A 68 8.15 13.04 -11.93
C ALA A 68 7.58 13.54 -13.27
N VAL A 69 6.26 13.57 -13.41
CA VAL A 69 5.57 14.15 -14.58
C VAL A 69 5.69 15.67 -14.58
N GLY A 70 5.53 16.33 -13.43
CA GLY A 70 5.68 17.79 -13.33
C GLY A 70 7.08 18.28 -13.64
N ALA A 71 8.11 17.46 -13.39
CA ALA A 71 9.50 17.72 -13.74
C ALA A 71 9.88 17.29 -15.18
N ALA A 72 8.99 16.61 -15.89
CA ALA A 72 9.28 16.08 -17.22
C ALA A 72 9.20 17.19 -18.29
N GLY A 73 10.24 17.28 -19.14
CA GLY A 73 10.25 18.23 -20.27
C GLY A 73 9.64 17.65 -21.54
N THR A 74 9.59 16.32 -21.66
CA THR A 74 9.13 15.62 -22.87
C THR A 74 8.28 14.39 -22.55
N ALA A 75 7.53 13.90 -23.55
CA ALA A 75 6.80 12.64 -23.44
C ALA A 75 7.73 11.43 -23.17
N ALA A 76 8.97 11.47 -23.66
CA ALA A 76 9.96 10.44 -23.39
C ALA A 76 10.38 10.42 -21.91
N ASP A 77 10.47 11.59 -21.27
CA ASP A 77 10.77 11.69 -19.84
C ASP A 77 9.65 11.12 -18.98
N ILE A 78 8.39 11.38 -19.37
CA ILE A 78 7.19 10.80 -18.74
C ILE A 78 7.21 9.27 -18.86
N ALA A 79 7.43 8.74 -20.07
CA ALA A 79 7.54 7.30 -20.29
C ALA A 79 8.67 6.69 -19.46
N GLY A 80 9.82 7.36 -19.38
CA GLY A 80 10.94 6.96 -18.53
C GLY A 80 10.60 6.97 -17.03
N ALA A 81 9.87 7.97 -16.55
CA ALA A 81 9.39 8.05 -15.17
C ALA A 81 8.44 6.91 -14.83
N PHE A 82 7.50 6.60 -15.73
CA PHE A 82 6.59 5.48 -15.57
C PHE A 82 7.33 4.14 -15.49
N VAL A 83 8.29 3.89 -16.39
CA VAL A 83 9.10 2.66 -16.36
C VAL A 83 9.90 2.53 -15.06
N ARG A 84 10.47 3.62 -14.54
CA ARG A 84 11.18 3.62 -13.25
C ARG A 84 10.25 3.26 -12.10
N LEU A 85 9.05 3.83 -12.07
CA LEU A 85 8.03 3.54 -11.06
C LEU A 85 7.61 2.07 -11.10
N VAL A 86 7.33 1.53 -12.30
CA VAL A 86 6.96 0.12 -12.48
C VAL A 86 8.10 -0.81 -12.05
N ARG A 87 9.36 -0.50 -12.40
CA ARG A 87 10.52 -1.29 -11.97
C ARG A 87 10.71 -1.26 -10.46
N HIS A 88 10.57 -0.09 -9.83
CA HIS A 88 10.63 0.03 -8.37
C HIS A 88 9.54 -0.82 -7.71
N ASN A 89 8.31 -0.74 -8.20
CA ASN A 89 7.20 -1.55 -7.72
C ASN A 89 7.43 -3.06 -7.89
N ALA A 90 8.02 -3.49 -9.01
CA ALA A 90 8.35 -4.89 -9.26
C ALA A 90 9.48 -5.41 -8.35
N GLN A 91 10.32 -4.53 -7.81
CA GLN A 91 11.37 -4.87 -6.84
C GLN A 91 10.83 -5.08 -5.42
N VAL A 92 9.52 -4.91 -5.21
CA VAL A 92 8.88 -5.14 -3.93
C VAL A 92 7.86 -6.28 -4.02
N PRO A 93 8.32 -7.55 -4.01
CA PRO A 93 7.44 -8.72 -4.17
C PRO A 93 6.28 -8.75 -3.17
N GLY A 94 6.51 -8.23 -1.95
CA GLY A 94 5.51 -8.17 -0.90
C GLY A 94 4.23 -7.43 -1.30
N PHE A 95 4.36 -6.30 -1.99
CA PHE A 95 3.19 -5.53 -2.41
C PHE A 95 2.46 -6.15 -3.59
N VAL A 96 3.19 -6.77 -4.53
CA VAL A 96 2.55 -7.50 -5.63
C VAL A 96 1.71 -8.64 -5.07
N GLN A 97 2.25 -9.41 -4.12
CA GLN A 97 1.52 -10.49 -3.46
C GLN A 97 0.29 -9.99 -2.70
N LEU A 98 0.44 -8.95 -1.86
CA LEU A 98 -0.67 -8.35 -1.12
C LEU A 98 -1.77 -7.88 -2.09
N PHE A 99 -1.39 -7.14 -3.12
CA PHE A 99 -2.30 -6.58 -4.10
C PHE A 99 -3.04 -7.65 -4.88
N THR A 100 -2.33 -8.63 -5.45
CA THR A 100 -2.93 -9.72 -6.23
C THR A 100 -3.94 -10.49 -5.37
N ARG A 101 -3.57 -10.83 -4.14
CA ARG A 101 -4.47 -11.52 -3.21
C ARG A 101 -5.72 -10.70 -2.91
N PHE A 102 -5.55 -9.46 -2.46
CA PHE A 102 -6.69 -8.63 -2.07
C PHE A 102 -7.57 -8.25 -3.27
N SER A 103 -6.99 -8.09 -4.46
CA SER A 103 -7.76 -7.86 -5.69
C SER A 103 -8.65 -9.05 -6.05
N SER A 104 -8.19 -10.28 -5.77
CA SER A 104 -8.96 -11.49 -5.96
C SER A 104 -10.06 -11.62 -4.90
N GLU A 105 -9.73 -11.40 -3.62
CA GLU A 105 -10.69 -11.50 -2.52
C GLU A 105 -11.77 -10.40 -2.60
N ALA A 106 -11.44 -9.24 -3.17
CA ALA A 106 -12.36 -8.13 -3.41
C ALA A 106 -13.44 -8.41 -4.47
N SER A 107 -13.41 -9.55 -5.18
CA SER A 107 -14.54 -9.96 -6.02
C SER A 107 -15.80 -10.24 -5.20
N GLU A 108 -15.64 -10.55 -3.91
CA GLU A 108 -16.74 -10.70 -2.96
C GLU A 108 -17.17 -9.32 -2.43
N GLU A 109 -18.44 -8.95 -2.60
CA GLU A 109 -18.95 -7.61 -2.21
C GLU A 109 -18.79 -7.31 -0.72
N GLN A 110 -18.85 -8.34 0.11
CA GLN A 110 -18.73 -8.25 1.57
C GLN A 110 -17.27 -8.11 2.06
N HIS A 111 -16.28 -8.27 1.18
CA HIS A 111 -14.88 -8.17 1.58
C HIS A 111 -14.50 -6.71 1.88
N PRO A 112 -13.76 -6.40 2.97
CA PRO A 112 -13.38 -5.02 3.31
C PRO A 112 -12.61 -4.27 2.20
N ALA A 113 -11.91 -5.01 1.33
CA ALA A 113 -11.19 -4.42 0.19
C ALA A 113 -12.08 -4.11 -1.03
N HIS A 114 -13.34 -4.56 -1.06
CA HIS A 114 -14.22 -4.42 -2.22
C HIS A 114 -14.37 -2.96 -2.66
N ALA A 115 -14.72 -2.07 -1.74
CA ALA A 115 -14.86 -0.64 -2.04
C ALA A 115 -13.55 -0.04 -2.55
N PHE A 116 -12.40 -0.40 -1.96
CA PHE A 116 -11.10 0.11 -2.39
C PHE A 116 -10.78 -0.26 -3.85
N PHE A 117 -10.95 -1.53 -4.25
CA PHE A 117 -10.67 -1.93 -5.64
C PHE A 117 -11.71 -1.43 -6.63
N ARG A 118 -12.98 -1.36 -6.23
CA ARG A 118 -14.04 -0.75 -7.06
C ARG A 118 -13.72 0.71 -7.36
N ASP A 119 -13.45 1.50 -6.33
CA ASP A 119 -13.19 2.93 -6.48
C ASP A 119 -11.87 3.20 -7.22
N ARG A 120 -10.86 2.33 -7.02
CA ARG A 120 -9.58 2.41 -7.73
C ARG A 120 -9.69 2.24 -9.24
N TYR A 121 -10.64 1.43 -9.71
CA TYR A 121 -10.83 1.13 -11.13
C TYR A 121 -12.04 1.84 -11.74
N ALA A 122 -12.71 2.71 -10.99
CA ALA A 122 -13.72 3.60 -11.53
C ALA A 122 -13.01 4.61 -12.45
N VAL A 123 -13.27 4.49 -13.77
CA VAL A 123 -12.80 5.43 -14.80
C VAL A 123 -13.79 6.56 -14.98
#